data_AF-U5VZH3-F1
#
_entry.id   AF-U5VZH3-F1
#
_cell.length_a   1.000
_cell.length_b   1.000
_cell.length_c   1.000
_cell.angle_alpha   90.00
_cell.angle_beta   90.00
_cell.angle_gamma   90.00
#
_symmetry.space_group_name_H-M   'P 1'
#
loop_
_entity.id
_entity.type
_entity.pdbx_description
1 polymer ?
#
loop_
_entity_poly.entity_id
_entity_poly.type
_entity_poly.pdbx_seq_one_letter_code
_entity_poly.pdbx_strand_id
1 'polypeptide(L)'
;MGEISQALATIFLGVVGLWVGNNYRRQMRNSLTPQAAGAYARLWEVTAPSTPADDDPLSLEQRAELAKAMHEWYFRDGSGMYLPDTSRRLFFVIVSNLTCEVGKFAPASLAPRLNDRNPHVVEKVRGCASKRQMSLLRTQLKNDMAVYYSTATFNYLRDDERELLASSGIRPGFTALPMALLLRPARTNYGSCYCDTCVK
;
A
#
# COMPACT_ATOMS: atom_id res chain seq x y z
N MET A 1 34.65 -21.53 -44.24
CA MET A 1 34.12 -20.16 -44.00
C MET A 1 32.60 -20.12 -43.82
N GLY A 2 31.80 -20.98 -44.48
CA GLY A 2 30.33 -20.92 -44.40
C GLY A 2 29.71 -21.19 -43.01
N GLU A 3 30.26 -22.11 -42.22
CA GLU A 3 29.71 -22.45 -40.90
C GLU A 3 29.84 -21.31 -39.88
N ILE A 4 30.97 -20.59 -39.90
CA ILE A 4 31.21 -19.45 -39.01
C ILE A 4 30.23 -18.31 -39.33
N SER A 5 29.96 -18.05 -40.61
CA SER A 5 29.00 -17.02 -41.02
C SER A 5 27.57 -17.32 -40.58
N GLN A 6 27.14 -18.60 -40.64
CA GLN A 6 25.81 -19.01 -40.17
C GLN A 6 25.67 -18.89 -38.63
N ALA A 7 26.71 -19.29 -37.89
CA ALA A 7 26.74 -19.15 -36.44
C ALA A 7 26.65 -17.67 -36.00
N LEU A 8 27.43 -16.80 -36.64
CA LEU A 8 27.41 -15.35 -36.35
C LEU A 8 26.06 -14.71 -36.67
N ALA A 9 25.42 -15.09 -37.79
CA ALA A 9 24.10 -14.60 -38.13
C ALA A 9 23.04 -14.99 -37.08
N THR A 10 23.11 -16.23 -36.56
CA THR A 10 22.18 -16.72 -35.54
C THR A 10 22.36 -15.98 -34.20
N ILE A 11 23.62 -15.79 -33.76
CA ILE A 11 23.93 -15.03 -32.55
C ILE A 11 23.44 -13.59 -32.69
N PHE A 12 23.70 -12.96 -33.83
CA PHE A 12 23.25 -11.61 -34.11
C PHE A 12 21.73 -11.47 -34.03
N LEU A 13 20.98 -12.37 -34.69
CA LEU A 13 19.52 -12.39 -34.62
C LEU A 13 19.01 -12.60 -33.19
N GLY A 14 19.67 -13.47 -32.41
CA GLY A 14 19.35 -13.68 -30.99
C GLY A 14 19.53 -12.41 -30.14
N VAL A 15 20.64 -11.69 -30.33
CA VAL A 15 20.93 -10.44 -29.62
C VAL A 15 19.94 -9.34 -30.03
N VAL A 16 19.65 -9.20 -31.32
CA VAL A 16 18.67 -8.23 -31.83
C VAL A 16 17.27 -8.53 -31.29
N GLY A 17 16.84 -9.79 -31.31
CA GLY A 17 15.55 -10.22 -30.76
C GLY A 17 15.41 -9.92 -29.27
N LEU A 18 16.46 -10.22 -28.48
CA LEU A 18 16.49 -9.91 -27.05
C LEU A 18 16.42 -8.39 -26.81
N TRP A 19 17.16 -7.61 -27.60
CA TRP A 19 17.18 -6.15 -27.50
C TRP A 19 15.81 -5.56 -27.83
N VAL A 20 15.19 -5.94 -28.95
CA VAL A 20 13.84 -5.48 -29.35
C VAL A 20 12.82 -5.87 -28.28
N GLY A 21 12.83 -7.12 -27.81
CA GLY A 21 11.91 -7.59 -26.77
C GLY A 21 12.05 -6.79 -25.47
N ASN A 22 13.28 -6.48 -25.05
CA ASN A 22 13.54 -5.66 -23.87
C ASN A 22 13.10 -4.20 -24.07
N ASN A 23 13.35 -3.61 -25.24
CA ASN A 23 12.96 -2.24 -25.55
C ASN A 23 11.43 -2.09 -25.63
N TYR A 24 10.75 -3.02 -26.27
CA TYR A 24 9.29 -3.05 -26.37
C TYR A 24 8.63 -3.14 -24.99
N ARG A 25 9.13 -4.01 -24.10
CA ARG A 25 8.65 -4.09 -22.71
C ARG A 25 8.82 -2.78 -21.96
N ARG A 26 9.94 -2.09 -22.15
CA ARG A 26 10.17 -0.75 -21.56
C ARG A 26 9.20 0.29 -22.12
N GLN A 27 8.97 0.28 -23.43
CA GLN A 27 8.03 1.21 -24.07
C GLN A 27 6.60 1.01 -23.56
N MET A 28 6.12 -0.24 -23.48
CA MET A 28 4.80 -0.56 -22.94
C MET A 28 4.65 -0.11 -21.48
N ARG A 29 5.69 -0.31 -20.66
CA ARG A 29 5.70 0.19 -19.28
C ARG A 29 5.59 1.71 -19.25
N ASN A 30 6.37 2.41 -20.06
CA ASN A 30 6.36 3.88 -20.13
C ASN A 30 5.00 4.43 -20.60
N SER A 31 4.29 3.73 -21.51
CA SER A 31 2.94 4.14 -21.93
C SER A 31 1.86 3.94 -20.86
N LEU A 32 2.05 2.97 -19.96
CA LEU A 32 1.09 2.69 -18.88
C LEU A 32 1.33 3.54 -17.64
N THR A 33 2.54 4.05 -17.42
CA THR A 33 2.88 4.87 -16.25
C THR A 33 1.94 6.07 -16.05
N PRO A 34 1.59 6.88 -17.07
CA PRO A 34 0.66 8.00 -16.88
C PRO A 34 -0.75 7.56 -16.48
N GLN A 35 -1.22 6.42 -17.03
CA GLN A 35 -2.55 5.87 -16.72
C GLN A 35 -2.59 5.35 -15.29
N ALA A 36 -1.53 4.64 -14.85
CA ALA A 36 -1.38 4.19 -13.48
C ALA A 36 -1.29 5.37 -12.50
N ALA A 37 -0.52 6.42 -12.83
CA ALA A 37 -0.43 7.62 -12.01
C ALA A 37 -1.79 8.33 -11.88
N GLY A 38 -2.55 8.45 -12.97
CA GLY A 38 -3.91 9.01 -12.94
C GLY A 38 -4.89 8.15 -12.11
N ALA A 39 -4.81 6.82 -12.24
CA ALA A 39 -5.60 5.90 -11.43
C ALA A 39 -5.29 6.06 -9.93
N TYR A 40 -4.01 6.20 -9.58
CA TYR A 40 -3.57 6.34 -8.20
C TYR A 40 -3.92 7.71 -7.61
N ALA A 41 -3.86 8.77 -8.41
CA ALA A 41 -4.34 10.10 -8.01
C ALA A 41 -5.83 10.05 -7.63
N ARG A 42 -6.67 9.39 -8.44
CA ARG A 42 -8.09 9.19 -8.10
C ARG A 42 -8.29 8.38 -6.83
N LEU A 43 -7.48 7.34 -6.59
CA LEU A 43 -7.57 6.60 -5.32
C LEU A 43 -7.16 7.46 -4.12
N TRP A 44 -6.20 8.36 -4.32
CA TRP A 44 -5.80 9.33 -3.31
C TRP A 44 -6.96 10.26 -2.93
N GLU A 45 -7.70 10.75 -3.94
CA GLU A 45 -8.91 11.57 -3.76
C GLU A 45 -10.01 10.80 -3.03
N VAL A 46 -10.31 9.57 -3.47
CA VAL A 46 -11.31 8.69 -2.84
C VAL A 46 -10.99 8.44 -1.37
N THR A 47 -9.72 8.19 -1.07
CA THR A 47 -9.31 7.94 0.31
C THR A 47 -9.16 9.22 1.11
N ALA A 48 -9.08 10.41 0.50
CA ALA A 48 -8.71 11.66 1.16
C ALA A 48 -9.41 11.90 2.51
N PRO A 49 -10.72 11.62 2.71
CA PRO A 49 -11.38 11.75 4.01
C PRO A 49 -10.71 10.97 5.16
N SER A 50 -9.99 9.89 4.85
CA SER A 50 -9.24 9.08 5.81
C SER A 50 -7.80 9.59 6.04
N THR A 51 -7.52 10.87 5.77
CA THR A 51 -6.18 11.45 6.03
C THR A 51 -5.86 11.43 7.53
N PRO A 52 -4.62 11.08 7.92
CA PRO A 52 -4.18 11.16 9.32
C PRO A 52 -4.14 12.58 9.91
N ALA A 53 -4.30 13.63 9.10
CA ALA A 53 -4.34 15.02 9.57
C ALA A 53 -5.64 15.33 10.33
N ASP A 54 -6.69 14.56 10.07
CA ASP A 54 -7.88 14.56 10.90
C ASP A 54 -7.66 13.56 12.04
N ASP A 55 -7.91 14.01 13.27
CA ASP A 55 -7.70 13.23 14.47
C ASP A 55 -8.89 12.32 14.80
N ASP A 56 -10.05 12.55 14.17
CA ASP A 56 -11.26 11.80 14.48
C ASP A 56 -11.24 10.39 13.86
N PRO A 57 -11.54 9.33 14.64
CA PRO A 57 -11.71 7.99 14.12
C PRO A 57 -12.85 7.91 13.11
N LEU A 58 -12.67 7.14 12.03
CA LEU A 58 -13.76 6.92 11.07
C LEU A 58 -14.96 6.24 11.73
N SER A 59 -16.14 6.83 11.57
CA SER A 59 -17.41 6.23 11.97
C SER A 59 -17.74 4.99 11.14
N LEU A 60 -18.69 4.18 11.60
CA LEU A 60 -19.17 3.02 10.83
C LEU A 60 -19.70 3.42 9.45
N GLU A 61 -20.47 4.50 9.38
CA GLU A 61 -21.02 5.04 8.13
C GLU A 61 -19.91 5.48 7.18
N GLN A 62 -18.95 6.29 7.67
CA GLN A 62 -17.81 6.74 6.88
C GLN A 62 -16.97 5.57 6.35
N ARG A 63 -16.78 4.50 7.15
CA ARG A 63 -16.08 3.29 6.69
C ARG A 63 -16.86 2.56 5.59
N ALA A 64 -18.17 2.46 5.70
CA ALA A 64 -19.01 1.83 4.69
C ALA A 64 -19.02 2.63 3.37
N GLU A 65 -19.13 3.96 3.46
CA GLU A 65 -19.03 4.85 2.30
C GLU A 65 -17.66 4.76 1.63
N LEU A 66 -16.58 4.78 2.42
CA LEU A 66 -15.22 4.62 1.90
C LEU A 66 -15.01 3.27 1.22
N ALA A 67 -15.55 2.18 1.79
CA ALA A 67 -15.46 0.85 1.18
C ALA A 67 -16.18 0.81 -0.17
N LYS A 68 -17.38 1.40 -0.24
CA LYS A 68 -18.14 1.52 -1.49
C LYS A 68 -17.36 2.34 -2.51
N ALA A 69 -16.82 3.50 -2.15
CA ALA A 69 -16.06 4.36 -3.04
C ALA A 69 -14.78 3.69 -3.57
N MET A 70 -14.06 2.95 -2.72
CA MET A 70 -12.90 2.16 -3.13
C MET A 70 -13.29 1.00 -4.06
N HIS A 71 -14.41 0.33 -3.80
CA HIS A 71 -14.93 -0.73 -4.67
C HIS A 71 -15.32 -0.19 -6.05
N GLU A 72 -15.99 0.96 -6.09
CA GLU A 72 -16.32 1.65 -7.34
C GLU A 72 -15.06 2.04 -8.12
N TRP A 73 -14.07 2.64 -7.45
CA TRP A 73 -12.77 2.96 -8.07
C TRP A 73 -12.10 1.72 -8.68
N TYR A 74 -12.14 0.58 -7.98
CA TYR A 74 -11.50 -0.64 -8.42
C TYR A 74 -12.21 -1.25 -9.65
N PHE A 75 -13.52 -1.47 -9.55
CA PHE A 75 -14.29 -2.25 -10.52
C PHE A 75 -14.96 -1.41 -11.61
N ARG A 76 -15.60 -0.30 -11.24
CA ARG A 76 -16.39 0.51 -12.19
C ARG A 76 -15.48 1.33 -13.08
N ASP A 77 -14.48 1.97 -12.50
CA ASP A 77 -13.59 2.86 -13.24
C ASP A 77 -12.43 2.09 -13.91
N GLY A 78 -12.35 0.78 -13.67
CA GLY A 78 -11.27 -0.09 -14.15
C GLY A 78 -9.90 0.23 -13.57
N SER A 79 -9.80 1.15 -12.61
CA SER A 79 -8.51 1.66 -12.11
C SER A 79 -7.73 0.60 -11.32
N GLY A 80 -8.41 -0.43 -10.82
CA GLY A 80 -7.78 -1.56 -10.12
C GLY A 80 -6.81 -2.38 -10.99
N MET A 81 -6.93 -2.33 -12.32
CA MET A 81 -6.04 -3.09 -13.22
C MET A 81 -4.58 -2.62 -13.20
N TYR A 82 -4.34 -1.39 -12.72
CA TYR A 82 -3.00 -0.81 -12.64
C TYR A 82 -2.26 -1.15 -11.34
N LEU A 83 -2.93 -1.79 -10.38
CA LEU A 83 -2.31 -2.18 -9.12
C LEU A 83 -1.39 -3.41 -9.28
N PRO A 84 -0.12 -3.34 -8.84
CA PRO A 84 0.73 -4.50 -8.67
C PRO A 84 0.09 -5.52 -7.71
N ASP A 85 0.48 -6.79 -7.85
CA ASP A 85 -0.12 -7.89 -7.07
C ASP A 85 -0.09 -7.65 -5.55
N THR A 86 1.05 -7.19 -5.02
CA THR A 86 1.21 -6.90 -3.58
C THR A 86 0.28 -5.79 -3.09
N SER A 87 0.17 -4.72 -3.87
CA SER A 87 -0.66 -3.55 -3.55
C SER A 87 -2.14 -3.87 -3.69
N ARG A 88 -2.50 -4.72 -4.65
CA ARG A 88 -3.84 -5.26 -4.81
C ARG A 88 -4.25 -6.15 -3.63
N ARG A 89 -3.35 -7.01 -3.13
CA ARG A 89 -3.61 -7.80 -1.91
C ARG A 89 -3.86 -6.89 -0.71
N LEU A 90 -2.98 -5.91 -0.49
CA LEU A 90 -3.14 -4.92 0.58
C LEU A 90 -4.48 -4.17 0.44
N PHE A 91 -4.81 -3.71 -0.76
CA PHE A 91 -6.07 -3.04 -1.07
C PHE A 91 -7.28 -3.86 -0.62
N PHE A 92 -7.35 -5.15 -1.00
CA PHE A 92 -8.50 -5.98 -0.65
C PHE A 92 -8.61 -6.28 0.84
N VAL A 93 -7.49 -6.49 1.54
CA VAL A 93 -7.51 -6.65 3.00
C VAL A 93 -8.07 -5.39 3.67
N ILE A 94 -7.64 -4.23 3.20
CA ILE A 94 -8.08 -2.94 3.75
C ILE A 94 -9.57 -2.70 3.47
N VAL A 95 -10.04 -2.93 2.24
CA VAL A 95 -11.47 -2.79 1.89
C VAL A 95 -12.33 -3.76 2.72
N SER A 96 -11.86 -4.99 2.92
CA SER A 96 -12.52 -5.95 3.81
C SER A 96 -12.60 -5.43 5.25
N ASN A 97 -11.51 -4.92 5.80
CA ASN A 97 -11.46 -4.39 7.18
C ASN A 97 -12.42 -3.22 7.42
N LEU A 98 -12.74 -2.43 6.39
CA LEU A 98 -13.69 -1.33 6.51
C LEU A 98 -15.11 -1.80 6.88
N THR A 99 -15.52 -3.01 6.46
CA THR A 99 -16.91 -3.49 6.59
C THR A 99 -17.05 -4.82 7.32
N CYS A 100 -15.95 -5.54 7.57
CA CYS A 100 -16.01 -6.85 8.20
C CYS A 100 -16.53 -6.81 9.64
N GLU A 101 -16.87 -7.97 10.17
CA GLU A 101 -17.11 -8.17 11.60
C GLU A 101 -15.81 -7.99 12.38
N VAL A 102 -15.93 -7.63 13.66
CA VAL A 102 -14.80 -7.37 14.57
C VAL A 102 -13.83 -8.58 14.63
N GLY A 103 -14.36 -9.79 14.73
CA GLY A 103 -13.56 -11.02 14.80
C GLY A 103 -12.84 -11.41 13.49
N LYS A 104 -13.16 -10.74 12.37
CA LYS A 104 -12.53 -10.96 11.06
C LYS A 104 -11.56 -9.84 10.67
N PHE A 105 -11.37 -8.85 11.55
CA PHE A 105 -10.50 -7.72 11.28
C PHE A 105 -9.04 -8.15 11.25
N ALA A 106 -8.33 -7.82 10.17
CA ALA A 106 -6.90 -8.07 10.03
C ALA A 106 -6.08 -6.81 10.37
N PRO A 107 -4.87 -6.95 10.93
CA PRO A 107 -4.17 -8.18 11.33
C PRO A 107 -4.71 -8.80 12.63
N ALA A 108 -4.33 -10.06 12.90
CA ALA A 108 -4.78 -10.78 14.11
C ALA A 108 -4.20 -10.17 15.40
N SER A 109 -3.04 -9.50 15.34
CA SER A 109 -2.50 -8.75 16.48
C SER A 109 -3.39 -7.62 17.00
N LEU A 110 -4.38 -7.15 16.23
CA LEU A 110 -5.37 -6.19 16.72
C LEU A 110 -6.52 -6.84 17.50
N ALA A 111 -6.71 -8.16 17.40
CA ALA A 111 -7.83 -8.85 18.04
C ALA A 111 -7.94 -8.59 19.56
N PRO A 112 -6.85 -8.58 20.37
CA PRO A 112 -6.97 -8.27 21.80
C PRO A 112 -7.56 -6.90 22.09
N ARG A 113 -7.29 -5.91 21.22
CA ARG A 113 -7.79 -4.53 21.36
C ARG A 113 -9.21 -4.36 20.83
N LEU A 114 -9.64 -5.29 19.99
CA LEU A 114 -10.97 -5.34 19.39
C LEU A 114 -11.94 -6.21 20.19
N ASN A 115 -11.45 -7.00 21.15
CA ASN A 115 -12.24 -7.81 22.08
C ASN A 115 -12.65 -7.04 23.36
N ASP A 116 -12.60 -5.71 23.34
CA ASP A 116 -13.05 -4.89 24.47
C ASP A 116 -14.56 -5.06 24.69
N ARG A 117 -15.01 -5.02 25.95
CA ARG A 117 -16.43 -5.13 26.30
C ARG A 117 -17.22 -3.88 25.92
N ASN A 118 -16.57 -2.73 25.76
CA ASN A 118 -17.20 -1.48 25.39
C ASN A 118 -17.26 -1.30 23.86
N PRO A 119 -18.45 -1.37 23.23
CA PRO A 119 -18.59 -1.25 21.78
C PRO A 119 -18.06 0.09 21.23
N HIS A 120 -18.15 1.18 21.99
CA HIS A 120 -17.64 2.48 21.56
C HIS A 120 -16.12 2.49 21.43
N VAL A 121 -15.42 1.81 22.35
CA VAL A 121 -13.95 1.69 22.30
C VAL A 121 -13.54 0.85 21.09
N VAL A 122 -14.24 -0.27 20.86
CA VAL A 122 -13.98 -1.15 19.71
C VAL A 122 -14.13 -0.37 18.39
N GLU A 123 -15.24 0.36 18.22
CA GLU A 123 -15.49 1.14 17.01
C GLU A 123 -14.46 2.27 16.83
N LYS A 124 -14.05 2.93 17.92
CA LYS A 124 -12.97 3.93 17.90
C LYS A 124 -11.64 3.33 17.42
N VAL A 125 -11.26 2.17 17.96
CA VAL A 125 -10.04 1.46 17.58
C VAL A 125 -10.08 1.04 16.12
N ARG A 126 -11.23 0.55 15.64
CA ARG A 126 -11.42 0.20 14.23
C ARG A 126 -11.28 1.41 13.31
N GLY A 127 -11.94 2.53 13.65
CA GLY A 127 -11.84 3.78 12.89
C GLY A 127 -10.39 4.26 12.78
N CYS A 128 -9.64 4.29 13.88
CA CYS A 128 -8.23 4.64 13.89
C CYS A 128 -7.36 3.64 13.09
N ALA A 129 -7.61 2.34 13.23
CA ALA A 129 -6.90 1.32 12.47
C ALA A 129 -7.12 1.49 10.97
N SER A 130 -8.37 1.70 10.52
CA SER A 130 -8.69 1.93 9.12
C SER A 130 -7.97 3.17 8.54
N LYS A 131 -7.90 4.30 9.26
CA LYS A 131 -7.12 5.48 8.80
C LYS A 131 -5.64 5.16 8.61
N ARG A 132 -5.03 4.44 9.56
CA ARG A 132 -3.63 4.02 9.48
C ARG A 132 -3.40 3.07 8.30
N GLN A 133 -4.28 2.11 8.11
CA GLN A 133 -4.26 1.19 6.96
C GLN A 133 -4.32 1.94 5.62
N MET A 134 -5.16 2.98 5.49
CA MET A 134 -5.17 3.83 4.29
C MET A 134 -3.86 4.58 4.09
N SER A 135 -3.22 5.04 5.16
CA SER A 135 -1.88 5.64 5.08
C SER A 135 -0.84 4.63 4.56
N LEU A 136 -0.90 3.37 4.99
CA LEU A 136 -0.05 2.29 4.50
C LEU A 136 -0.28 2.03 3.01
N LEU A 137 -1.54 1.94 2.57
CA LEU A 137 -1.88 1.77 1.16
C LEU A 137 -1.31 2.91 0.32
N ARG A 138 -1.54 4.16 0.70
CA ARG A 138 -0.99 5.34 0.02
C ARG A 138 0.54 5.32 -0.06
N THR A 139 1.19 4.88 1.00
CA THR A 139 2.66 4.74 1.04
C THR A 139 3.13 3.65 0.09
N GLN A 140 2.43 2.51 0.06
CA GLN A 140 2.73 1.45 -0.89
C GLN A 140 2.54 1.90 -2.35
N LEU A 141 1.48 2.65 -2.67
CA LEU A 141 1.25 3.17 -4.03
C LEU A 141 2.35 4.15 -4.46
N LYS A 142 2.84 4.98 -3.54
CA LYS A 142 4.01 5.85 -3.77
C LYS A 142 5.27 5.04 -4.08
N ASN A 143 5.48 3.93 -3.36
CA ASN A 143 6.58 3.01 -3.60
C ASN A 143 6.47 2.35 -4.98
N ASP A 144 5.27 1.92 -5.38
CA ASP A 144 5.03 1.27 -6.68
C ASP A 144 5.35 2.18 -7.86
N MET A 145 5.05 3.47 -7.73
CA MET A 145 5.36 4.46 -8.76
C MET A 145 6.84 4.88 -8.76
N ALA A 146 7.64 4.42 -7.79
CA ALA A 146 9.02 4.85 -7.57
C ALA A 146 9.19 6.39 -7.53
N VAL A 147 8.13 7.12 -7.14
CA VAL A 147 8.14 8.61 -7.05
C VAL A 147 9.22 9.09 -6.08
N TYR A 148 9.50 8.28 -5.06
CA TYR A 148 10.64 8.49 -4.19
C TYR A 148 11.76 7.52 -4.60
N TYR A 149 12.79 8.06 -5.23
CA TYR A 149 14.02 7.32 -5.52
C TYR A 149 14.59 6.73 -4.22
N SER A 150 14.62 5.40 -4.13
CA SER A 150 15.51 4.58 -3.28
C SER A 150 15.20 4.30 -1.80
N THR A 151 14.16 4.85 -1.16
CA THR A 151 13.80 4.38 0.20
C THR A 151 12.29 4.35 0.41
N ALA A 152 11.69 3.18 0.15
CA ALA A 152 10.37 2.81 0.67
C ALA A 152 10.43 2.71 2.19
N THR A 153 10.59 3.85 2.87
CA THR A 153 10.71 3.90 4.31
C THR A 153 9.33 4.05 4.88
N PHE A 154 8.67 2.90 5.03
CA PHE A 154 7.72 2.74 6.12
C PHE A 154 8.46 3.03 7.43
N ASN A 155 8.55 4.30 7.78
CA ASN A 155 9.21 4.75 9.00
C ASN A 155 8.25 4.52 10.17
N TYR A 156 8.76 3.98 11.27
CA TYR A 156 8.02 3.85 12.52
C TYR A 156 6.75 2.98 12.44
N LEU A 157 6.79 1.86 11.71
CA LEU A 157 5.68 0.90 11.71
C LEU A 157 5.42 0.32 13.10
N ARG A 158 4.15 0.23 13.47
CA ARG A 158 3.70 -0.58 14.61
C ARG A 158 3.68 -2.06 14.25
N ASP A 159 3.62 -2.92 15.26
CA ASP A 159 3.64 -4.36 15.06
C ASP A 159 2.41 -4.85 14.26
N ASP A 160 1.22 -4.26 14.50
CA ASP A 160 0.02 -4.51 13.70
C ASP A 160 0.21 -4.12 12.23
N GLU A 161 0.86 -2.99 11.98
CA GLU A 161 1.08 -2.49 10.63
C GLU A 161 2.10 -3.35 9.86
N ARG A 162 3.16 -3.82 10.54
CA ARG A 162 4.12 -4.78 9.97
C ARG A 162 3.45 -6.10 9.62
N GLU A 163 2.61 -6.63 10.50
CA GLU A 163 1.89 -7.89 10.25
C GLU A 163 0.95 -7.76 9.05
N LEU A 164 0.22 -6.64 8.95
CA LEU A 164 -0.68 -6.37 7.82
C LEU A 164 0.08 -6.28 6.48
N LEU A 165 1.21 -5.58 6.46
CA LEU A 165 2.03 -5.50 5.25
C LEU A 165 2.61 -6.87 4.88
N ALA A 166 3.10 -7.62 5.88
CA ALA A 166 3.65 -8.95 5.68
C ALA A 166 2.62 -9.94 5.14
N SER A 167 1.37 -9.92 5.66
CA SER A 167 0.29 -10.77 5.16
C SER A 167 -0.13 -10.41 3.73
N SER A 168 0.13 -9.19 3.29
CA SER A 168 -0.06 -8.72 1.91
C SER A 168 1.14 -8.99 0.99
N GLY A 169 2.21 -9.62 1.50
CA GLY A 169 3.44 -9.91 0.76
C GLY A 169 4.39 -8.72 0.63
N ILE A 170 4.14 -7.63 1.36
CA ILE A 170 4.98 -6.42 1.37
C ILE A 170 6.00 -6.56 2.50
N ARG A 171 7.28 -6.60 2.16
CA ARG A 171 8.36 -6.56 3.15
C ARG A 171 8.77 -5.11 3.36
N PRO A 172 8.50 -4.50 4.53
CA PRO A 172 9.03 -3.18 4.82
C PRO A 172 10.55 -3.29 4.82
N GLY A 173 11.20 -2.60 3.89
CA GLY A 173 12.64 -2.67 3.73
C GLY A 173 13.34 -2.24 5.03
N PHE A 174 14.27 -3.05 5.52
CA PHE A 174 15.29 -2.55 6.42
C PHE A 174 16.20 -1.65 5.60
N THR A 175 16.21 -0.36 5.89
CA THR A 175 17.32 0.49 5.46
C THR A 175 18.58 -0.01 6.15
N ALA A 176 19.36 -0.82 5.45
CA ALA A 176 20.72 -1.14 5.82
C ALA A 176 21.58 0.13 5.61
N LEU A 177 21.62 1.02 6.61
CA LEU A 177 22.71 1.98 6.81
C LEU A 177 22.68 2.52 8.25
N PRO A 178 23.79 2.44 9.01
CA PRO A 178 23.87 2.78 10.43
C PRO A 178 23.92 4.30 10.71
N MET A 179 23.75 5.17 9.70
CA MET A 179 23.79 6.63 9.90
C MET A 179 22.49 7.24 10.46
N ALA A 180 21.36 6.53 10.41
CA ALA A 180 20.09 7.02 10.95
C ALA A 180 20.02 7.01 12.50
N LEU A 181 21.03 6.47 13.19
CA LEU A 181 21.12 6.48 14.65
C LEU A 181 21.49 7.85 15.23
N LEU A 182 22.08 8.76 14.45
CA LEU A 182 22.52 10.09 14.93
C LEU A 182 21.50 11.20 14.69
N LEU A 183 20.45 10.94 13.90
CA LEU A 183 19.38 11.88 13.62
C LEU A 183 18.04 11.17 13.87
N ARG A 184 17.81 10.70 15.10
CA ARG A 184 16.44 10.41 15.53
C ARG A 184 15.73 11.76 15.61
N PRO A 185 14.86 12.16 14.67
CA PRO A 185 13.92 13.21 14.98
C PRO A 185 13.19 12.77 16.26
N ALA A 186 13.02 13.70 17.19
CA ALA A 186 12.12 13.49 18.32
C ALA A 186 10.82 12.92 17.76
N ARG A 187 10.24 11.91 18.43
CA ARG A 187 8.90 11.39 18.11
C ARG A 187 7.99 12.61 17.94
N THR A 188 7.74 13.03 16.70
CA THR A 188 6.64 13.93 16.44
C THR A 188 5.44 13.09 16.79
N ASN A 189 4.66 13.56 17.76
CA ASN A 189 3.37 12.98 18.11
C ASN A 189 2.51 13.01 16.84
N TYR A 190 2.62 11.99 16.00
CA TYR A 190 1.76 11.80 14.85
C TYR A 190 0.36 11.52 15.39
N GLY A 191 -0.52 12.52 15.28
CA GLY A 191 -1.98 12.46 15.26
C GLY A 191 -2.66 11.77 16.45
N SER A 192 -3.58 12.46 17.10
CA SER A 192 -4.23 12.06 18.35
C SER A 192 -5.24 10.91 18.24
N CYS A 193 -5.30 10.19 17.10
CA CYS A 193 -5.83 8.81 17.04
C CYS A 193 -4.92 7.79 17.76
N TYR A 194 -4.18 8.25 18.77
CA TYR A 194 -3.34 7.47 19.67
C TYR A 194 -4.26 6.65 20.57
N CYS A 195 -4.43 5.39 20.20
CA CYS A 195 -5.19 4.45 21.01
C CYS A 195 -4.54 4.12 22.37
N ASP A 196 -3.37 4.67 22.69
CA ASP A 196 -2.73 4.51 23.99
C ASP A 196 -3.50 5.26 25.11
N THR A 197 -4.43 6.16 24.76
CA THR A 197 -5.41 6.76 25.68
C THR A 197 -6.78 6.08 25.64
N CYS A 198 -7.00 5.09 24.78
CA CYS A 198 -8.26 4.31 24.78
C CYS A 198 -8.25 3.21 25.84
N VAL A 199 -7.10 2.97 26.48
CA VAL A 199 -6.90 1.98 27.54
C VAL A 199 -6.26 2.69 28.74
N LYS A 200 -7.01 3.58 29.39
CA LYS A 200 -6.81 3.95 30.79
C LYS A 200 -8.15 4.11 31.46
#